data_AF-A0A7Y8NQL0-F1
#
_entry.id   AF-A0A7Y8NQL0-F1
#
_cell.length_a   1.000
_cell.length_b   1.000
_cell.length_c   1.000
_cell.angle_alpha   90.00
_cell.angle_beta   90.00
_cell.angle_gamma   90.00
#
_symmetry.space_group_name_H-M   'P 1'
#
loop_
_entity.id
_entity.type
_entity.pdbx_description
1 polymer ?
#
loop_
_entity_poly.entity_id
_entity_poly.type
_entity_poly.pdbx_seq_one_letter_code
_entity_poly.pdbx_strand_id
1 'polypeptide(L)'
;MKKIVLLSFILCAFYFTTLSQTIEGPVLKKELAGKYEGGQKKGLAHGTGTAIGIDSYTGEFKKGLPDGDGVYTDSQGNVFKGSFRLGKKEGKGIFTPVQSANEQPMIGYWEDDKYVGKEKIEPYVISNKTGACNPRIYAAGPGNKIEISAINPVNSSYLGINIFMIGKATDRYSSGRYYYEECSFPIEFDMNYNSSNKLGTAMIANTVRIKINKPGNWVITLRN
;
A
#
# COMPACT_ATOMS: atom_id res chain seq x y z
N MET A 1 12.14 -16.37 -70.45
CA MET A 1 12.84 -16.14 -69.16
C MET A 1 12.00 -15.21 -68.29
N LYS A 2 11.36 -15.78 -67.26
CA LYS A 2 11.12 -15.25 -65.90
C LYS A 2 11.03 -13.71 -65.72
N LYS A 3 9.86 -13.20 -65.25
CA LYS A 3 9.59 -12.60 -63.89
C LYS A 3 9.17 -11.12 -64.08
N ILE A 4 8.25 -10.45 -63.38
CA ILE A 4 7.58 -10.56 -62.08
C ILE A 4 6.23 -9.80 -62.20
N VAL A 5 5.15 -10.36 -61.68
CA VAL A 5 3.87 -9.65 -61.45
C VAL A 5 4.02 -8.88 -60.14
N LEU A 6 3.92 -7.56 -60.19
CA LEU A 6 3.96 -6.70 -59.00
C LEU A 6 2.57 -6.75 -58.33
N LEU A 7 2.45 -7.55 -57.29
CA LEU A 7 1.27 -7.61 -56.43
C LEU A 7 1.27 -6.33 -55.56
N SER A 8 0.45 -5.35 -55.90
CA SER A 8 0.25 -4.13 -55.13
C SER A 8 -0.47 -4.46 -53.81
N PHE A 9 0.31 -4.66 -52.75
CA PHE A 9 -0.17 -4.77 -51.38
C PHE A 9 -0.77 -3.42 -50.95
N ILE A 10 -2.09 -3.35 -50.85
CA ILE A 10 -2.81 -2.27 -50.19
C ILE A 10 -2.50 -2.40 -48.69
N LEU A 11 -1.51 -1.63 -48.22
CA LEU A 11 -1.22 -1.47 -46.81
C LEU A 11 -2.29 -0.54 -46.21
N CYS A 12 -3.44 -1.09 -45.87
CA CYS A 12 -4.47 -0.37 -45.13
C CYS A 12 -3.99 -0.22 -43.68
N ALA A 13 -3.18 0.82 -43.43
CA ALA A 13 -2.80 1.21 -42.08
C ALA A 13 -4.05 1.74 -41.36
N PHE A 14 -4.77 0.86 -40.68
CA PHE A 14 -5.74 1.24 -39.68
C PHE A 14 -4.99 1.91 -38.52
N TYR A 15 -4.85 3.22 -38.60
CA TYR A 15 -4.48 4.05 -37.46
C TYR A 15 -5.61 3.93 -36.42
N PHE A 16 -5.47 3.02 -35.47
CA PHE A 16 -6.24 3.07 -34.24
C PHE A 16 -5.77 4.29 -33.45
N THR A 17 -6.33 5.47 -33.75
CA THR A 17 -6.24 6.60 -32.84
C THR A 17 -7.12 6.27 -31.65
N THR A 18 -6.52 5.87 -30.53
CA THR A 18 -7.22 5.84 -29.26
C THR A 18 -7.73 7.26 -28.99
N LEU A 19 -9.05 7.47 -29.01
CA LEU A 19 -9.62 8.69 -28.44
C LEU A 19 -9.27 8.68 -26.95
N SER A 20 -8.23 9.42 -26.57
CA SER A 20 -8.09 9.86 -25.19
C SER A 20 -9.19 10.90 -25.00
N GLN A 21 -10.28 10.53 -24.32
CA GLN A 21 -11.24 11.51 -23.83
C GLN A 21 -10.47 12.43 -22.88
N THR A 22 -10.14 13.63 -23.33
CA THR A 22 -9.64 14.69 -22.45
C THR A 22 -10.73 14.95 -21.41
N ILE A 23 -10.40 14.70 -20.14
CA ILE A 23 -11.28 15.05 -19.04
C ILE A 23 -11.25 16.59 -18.96
N GLU A 24 -12.26 17.23 -19.54
CA GLU A 24 -12.43 18.68 -19.44
C GLU A 24 -13.03 18.99 -18.07
N GLY A 25 -12.27 19.71 -17.24
CA GLY A 25 -12.75 20.22 -15.96
C GLY A 25 -11.80 20.01 -14.80
N PRO A 26 -12.14 20.55 -13.61
CA PRO A 26 -11.27 20.52 -12.45
C PRO A 26 -11.19 19.14 -11.78
N VAL A 27 -12.09 18.21 -12.09
CA VAL A 27 -12.17 16.87 -11.47
C VAL A 27 -11.65 15.82 -12.43
N LEU A 28 -10.66 15.04 -12.01
CA LEU A 28 -9.96 14.04 -12.83
C LEU A 28 -10.52 12.62 -12.69
N LYS A 29 -11.35 12.37 -11.67
CA LYS A 29 -12.04 11.08 -11.55
C LYS A 29 -13.19 11.04 -12.54
N LYS A 30 -13.10 10.16 -13.54
CA LYS A 30 -14.02 10.11 -14.69
C LYS A 30 -15.49 10.04 -14.29
N GLU A 31 -15.81 9.24 -13.27
CA GLU A 31 -17.19 9.04 -12.79
C GLU A 31 -17.78 10.32 -12.18
N LEU A 32 -16.91 11.23 -11.71
CA LEU A 32 -17.26 12.50 -11.09
C LEU A 32 -17.09 13.72 -12.03
N ALA A 33 -16.64 13.50 -13.27
CA ALA A 33 -16.26 14.54 -14.21
C ALA A 33 -17.47 15.20 -14.90
N GLY A 34 -18.40 15.72 -14.10
CA GLY A 34 -19.52 16.54 -14.56
C GLY A 34 -19.44 17.95 -13.97
N LYS A 35 -20.45 18.36 -13.20
CA LYS A 35 -20.46 19.66 -12.52
C LYS A 35 -19.60 19.62 -11.25
N TYR A 36 -18.81 20.66 -11.03
CA TYR A 36 -18.05 20.83 -9.78
C TYR A 36 -18.33 22.18 -9.13
N GLU A 37 -18.57 22.17 -7.82
CA GLU A 37 -18.70 23.34 -6.97
C GLU A 37 -17.68 23.25 -5.83
N GLY A 38 -16.69 24.14 -5.79
CA GLY A 38 -15.65 24.12 -4.78
C GLY A 38 -14.39 24.88 -5.19
N GLY A 39 -13.38 24.82 -4.32
CA GLY A 39 -12.09 25.46 -4.56
C GLY A 39 -11.32 24.82 -5.72
N GLN A 40 -10.52 25.62 -6.42
CA GLN A 40 -9.60 25.13 -7.44
C GLN A 40 -8.19 25.64 -7.18
N LYS A 41 -7.19 24.82 -7.49
CA LYS A 41 -5.77 25.18 -7.45
C LYS A 41 -5.10 24.67 -8.72
N LYS A 42 -4.54 25.59 -9.51
CA LYS A 42 -3.94 25.30 -10.84
C LYS A 42 -4.92 24.59 -11.80
N GLY A 43 -6.17 25.05 -11.82
CA GLY A 43 -7.23 24.49 -12.68
C GLY A 43 -7.77 23.14 -12.24
N LEU A 44 -7.34 22.60 -11.09
CA LEU A 44 -7.80 21.32 -10.55
C LEU A 44 -8.56 21.53 -9.23
N ALA A 45 -9.57 20.70 -8.97
CA ALA A 45 -10.35 20.70 -7.74
C ALA A 45 -9.43 20.55 -6.51
N HIS A 46 -9.65 21.40 -5.51
CA HIS A 46 -8.81 21.47 -4.32
C HIS A 46 -9.55 22.03 -3.11
N GLY A 47 -9.35 21.41 -1.94
CA GLY A 47 -10.12 21.73 -0.74
C GLY A 47 -11.51 21.11 -0.78
N THR A 48 -12.42 21.58 0.06
CA THR A 48 -13.79 21.07 0.11
C THR A 48 -14.59 21.43 -1.15
N GLY A 49 -15.36 20.48 -1.67
CA GLY A 49 -16.29 20.72 -2.76
C GLY A 49 -17.24 19.56 -3.02
N THR A 50 -18.08 19.73 -4.02
CA THR A 50 -19.05 18.75 -4.51
C THR A 50 -18.87 18.56 -6.01
N ALA A 51 -18.71 17.30 -6.44
CA ALA A 51 -18.67 16.89 -7.83
C ALA A 51 -19.89 16.01 -8.14
N ILE A 52 -20.54 16.26 -9.27
CA ILE A 52 -21.73 15.54 -9.74
C ILE A 52 -21.50 15.15 -11.20
N GLY A 53 -21.22 13.87 -11.44
CA GLY A 53 -21.10 13.25 -12.75
C GLY A 53 -22.09 12.09 -12.89
N ILE A 54 -21.59 10.93 -13.33
CA ILE A 54 -22.32 9.64 -13.27
C ILE A 54 -22.51 9.24 -11.80
N ASP A 55 -21.46 9.48 -11.01
CA ASP A 55 -21.44 9.34 -9.57
C ASP A 55 -21.39 10.73 -8.93
N SER A 56 -21.63 10.83 -7.62
CA SER A 56 -21.47 12.08 -6.89
C SER A 56 -20.49 11.93 -5.72
N TYR A 57 -19.79 13.01 -5.41
CA TYR A 57 -18.90 13.09 -4.27
C TYR A 57 -18.97 14.45 -3.61
N THR A 58 -19.06 14.48 -2.28
CA THR A 58 -18.91 15.68 -1.48
C THR A 58 -17.86 15.44 -0.41
N GLY A 59 -16.82 16.28 -0.39
CA GLY A 59 -15.71 16.12 0.53
C GLY A 59 -14.48 16.90 0.09
N GLU A 60 -13.33 16.44 0.56
CA GLU A 60 -12.05 17.06 0.26
C GLU A 60 -11.47 16.59 -1.09
N PHE A 61 -10.89 17.54 -1.82
CA PHE A 61 -10.19 17.30 -3.08
C PHE A 61 -8.72 17.73 -3.00
N LYS A 62 -7.87 16.98 -3.71
CA LYS A 62 -6.47 17.35 -3.93
C LYS A 62 -6.05 16.96 -5.33
N LYS A 63 -5.51 17.95 -6.08
CA LYS A 63 -5.06 17.76 -7.46
C LYS A 63 -6.14 17.10 -8.34
N GLY A 64 -7.39 17.51 -8.18
CA GLY A 64 -8.51 17.05 -9.01
C GLY A 64 -9.10 15.70 -8.61
N LEU A 65 -8.64 15.08 -7.53
CA LEU A 65 -9.14 13.78 -7.06
C LEU A 65 -9.69 13.91 -5.62
N PRO A 66 -10.70 13.10 -5.24
CA PRO A 66 -11.07 12.91 -3.83
C PRO A 66 -9.85 12.54 -2.97
N ASP A 67 -9.60 13.30 -1.90
CA ASP A 67 -8.42 13.13 -1.03
C ASP A 67 -8.73 13.77 0.34
N GLY A 68 -8.85 12.97 1.39
CA GLY A 68 -9.40 13.37 2.69
C GLY A 68 -10.77 12.74 2.97
N ASP A 69 -11.54 13.30 3.88
CA ASP A 69 -12.85 12.74 4.24
C ASP A 69 -13.95 13.18 3.27
N GLY A 70 -14.91 12.29 3.00
CA GLY A 70 -16.04 12.61 2.15
C GLY A 70 -17.12 11.54 2.08
N VAL A 71 -18.13 11.84 1.25
CA VAL A 71 -19.24 10.96 0.93
C VAL A 71 -19.27 10.77 -0.58
N TYR A 72 -19.22 9.52 -1.02
CA TYR A 72 -19.32 9.11 -2.41
C TYR A 72 -20.60 8.32 -2.61
N THR A 73 -21.40 8.68 -3.61
CA THR A 73 -22.58 7.93 -4.02
C THR A 73 -22.39 7.48 -5.46
N ASP A 74 -22.39 6.16 -5.67
CA ASP A 74 -22.28 5.61 -7.02
C ASP A 74 -23.62 5.70 -7.78
N SER A 75 -23.57 5.46 -9.09
CA SER A 75 -24.75 5.45 -9.97
C SER A 75 -25.81 4.40 -9.62
N GLN A 76 -25.49 3.40 -8.80
CA GLN A 76 -26.45 2.43 -8.26
C GLN A 76 -27.08 2.91 -6.94
N GLY A 77 -26.66 4.08 -6.45
CA GLY A 77 -27.10 4.71 -5.22
C GLY A 77 -26.32 4.27 -3.98
N ASN A 78 -25.38 3.32 -4.08
CA ASN A 78 -24.63 2.87 -2.90
C ASN A 78 -23.80 4.04 -2.36
N VAL A 79 -23.76 4.15 -1.03
CA VAL A 79 -23.10 5.26 -0.36
C VAL A 79 -21.87 4.77 0.36
N PHE A 80 -20.74 5.43 0.15
CA PHE A 80 -19.56 5.29 0.98
C PHE A 80 -19.27 6.60 1.71
N LYS A 81 -19.19 6.55 3.04
CA LYS A 81 -18.75 7.67 3.88
C LYS A 81 -17.45 7.28 4.58
N GLY A 82 -16.37 7.99 4.33
CA GLY A 82 -15.06 7.68 4.90
C GLY A 82 -13.94 8.49 4.26
N SER A 83 -12.71 8.01 4.45
CA SER A 83 -11.54 8.69 3.91
C SER A 83 -11.18 8.20 2.50
N PHE A 84 -10.57 9.10 1.74
CA PHE A 84 -10.14 8.89 0.37
C PHE A 84 -8.68 9.31 0.21
N ARG A 85 -7.98 8.65 -0.70
CA ARG A 85 -6.63 9.03 -1.11
C ARG A 85 -6.48 8.79 -2.61
N LEU A 86 -6.05 9.80 -3.35
CA LEU A 86 -5.89 9.72 -4.80
C LEU A 86 -7.14 9.17 -5.52
N GLY A 87 -8.33 9.55 -5.06
CA GLY A 87 -9.62 9.19 -5.66
C GLY A 87 -10.18 7.82 -5.26
N LYS A 88 -9.49 7.07 -4.40
CA LYS A 88 -9.92 5.76 -3.92
C LYS A 88 -10.29 5.79 -2.44
N LYS A 89 -11.21 4.92 -2.01
CA LYS A 89 -11.52 4.68 -0.60
C LYS A 89 -10.28 4.14 0.11
N GLU A 90 -9.92 4.72 1.24
CA GLU A 90 -8.72 4.39 2.01
C GLU A 90 -8.98 4.62 3.50
N GLY A 91 -8.50 3.75 4.38
CA GLY A 91 -8.69 3.92 5.81
C GLY A 91 -10.11 3.61 6.27
N LYS A 92 -10.60 4.32 7.30
CA LYS A 92 -11.90 4.02 7.91
C LYS A 92 -13.05 4.49 7.03
N GLY A 93 -14.11 3.68 6.95
CA GLY A 93 -15.32 4.08 6.26
C GLY A 93 -16.50 3.15 6.51
N ILE A 94 -17.66 3.63 6.06
CA ILE A 94 -18.95 2.95 6.12
C ILE A 94 -19.46 2.87 4.68
N PHE A 95 -19.67 1.64 4.20
CA PHE A 95 -20.38 1.41 2.94
C PHE A 95 -21.80 0.95 3.21
N THR A 96 -22.76 1.63 2.61
CA THR A 96 -24.19 1.35 2.71
C THR A 96 -24.69 0.96 1.31
N PRO A 97 -24.95 -0.34 1.06
CA PRO A 97 -25.55 -0.78 -0.19
C PRO A 97 -26.99 -0.31 -0.30
N VAL A 98 -27.47 -0.03 -1.51
CA VAL A 98 -28.86 0.36 -1.78
C VAL A 98 -29.79 -0.84 -1.95
N GLN A 99 -29.27 -2.01 -2.31
CA GLN A 99 -30.12 -3.17 -2.58
C GLN A 99 -30.54 -3.91 -1.29
N SER A 100 -31.85 -3.83 -1.04
CA SER A 100 -32.65 -4.56 -0.05
C SER A 100 -32.45 -4.18 1.43
N ALA A 101 -33.58 -3.91 2.10
CA ALA A 101 -33.74 -3.50 3.50
C ALA A 101 -33.07 -4.40 4.57
N ASN A 102 -32.40 -5.48 4.16
CA ASN A 102 -31.77 -6.47 5.02
C ASN A 102 -30.24 -6.43 4.99
N GLU A 103 -29.62 -5.67 4.08
CA GLU A 103 -28.16 -5.55 4.03
C GLU A 103 -27.65 -4.55 5.07
N GLN A 104 -26.76 -5.02 5.95
CA GLN A 104 -26.18 -4.22 7.02
C GLN A 104 -25.03 -3.35 6.47
N PRO A 105 -24.86 -2.11 6.95
CA PRO A 105 -23.71 -1.28 6.60
C PRO A 105 -22.39 -1.99 6.90
N MET A 106 -21.46 -1.93 5.96
CA MET A 106 -20.10 -2.45 6.13
C MET A 106 -19.23 -1.38 6.77
N ILE A 107 -19.05 -1.49 8.08
CA ILE A 107 -18.22 -0.58 8.87
C ILE A 107 -16.84 -1.20 9.06
N GLY A 108 -15.79 -0.51 8.60
CA GLY A 108 -14.42 -0.99 8.78
C GLY A 108 -13.40 -0.19 7.99
N TYR A 109 -12.35 -0.88 7.55
CA TYR A 109 -11.22 -0.31 6.85
C TYR A 109 -11.24 -0.68 5.37
N TRP A 110 -10.73 0.23 4.55
CA TRP A 110 -10.65 0.14 3.10
C TRP A 110 -9.22 0.42 2.64
N GLU A 111 -8.74 -0.31 1.65
CA GLU A 111 -7.44 -0.10 1.01
C GLU A 111 -7.64 -0.22 -0.50
N ASP A 112 -7.28 0.81 -1.27
CA ASP A 112 -7.43 0.84 -2.72
C ASP A 112 -8.84 0.38 -3.20
N ASP A 113 -9.91 0.99 -2.66
CA ASP A 113 -11.32 0.68 -2.94
C ASP A 113 -11.83 -0.70 -2.46
N LYS A 114 -10.99 -1.51 -1.78
CA LYS A 114 -11.37 -2.82 -1.27
C LYS A 114 -11.62 -2.80 0.23
N TYR A 115 -12.71 -3.40 0.68
CA TYR A 115 -12.97 -3.62 2.11
C TYR A 115 -11.98 -4.64 2.68
N VAL A 116 -11.21 -4.25 3.69
CA VAL A 116 -10.18 -5.11 4.31
C VAL A 116 -10.59 -5.69 5.67
N GLY A 117 -11.74 -5.26 6.22
CA GLY A 117 -12.31 -5.81 7.45
C GLY A 117 -12.68 -4.75 8.48
N LYS A 118 -13.25 -5.18 9.60
CA LYS A 118 -13.71 -4.30 10.69
C LYS A 118 -12.55 -3.63 11.43
N GLU A 119 -11.40 -4.28 11.47
CA GLU A 119 -10.20 -3.82 12.17
C GLU A 119 -9.05 -3.59 11.19
N LYS A 120 -8.19 -2.62 11.51
CA LYS A 120 -6.98 -2.37 10.73
C LYS A 120 -5.93 -3.38 11.13
N ILE A 121 -5.57 -4.25 10.20
CA ILE A 121 -4.43 -5.12 10.39
C ILE A 121 -3.18 -4.32 10.02
N GLU A 122 -2.44 -3.85 11.03
CA GLU A 122 -1.15 -3.22 10.80
C GLU A 122 -0.23 -4.20 10.06
N PRO A 123 0.50 -3.78 9.03
CA PRO A 123 1.34 -4.69 8.24
C PRO A 123 2.35 -5.46 9.10
N TYR A 124 2.81 -4.83 10.18
CA TYR A 124 3.61 -5.45 11.22
C TYR A 124 3.35 -4.82 12.59
N VAL A 125 3.75 -5.51 13.66
CA VAL A 125 3.72 -5.04 15.04
C VAL A 125 5.09 -5.27 15.67
N ILE A 126 5.61 -4.27 16.37
CA ILE A 126 6.82 -4.37 17.19
C ILE A 126 6.41 -4.40 18.66
N SER A 127 6.94 -5.35 19.43
CA SER A 127 6.72 -5.48 20.87
C SER A 127 7.98 -5.97 21.58
N ASN A 128 7.95 -6.04 22.92
CA ASN A 128 9.03 -6.58 23.76
C ASN A 128 10.44 -6.04 23.44
N LYS A 129 10.51 -4.75 23.10
CA LYS A 129 11.72 -4.06 22.67
C LYS A 129 12.51 -3.56 23.88
N THR A 130 13.75 -4.00 24.03
CA THR A 130 14.66 -3.55 25.10
C THR A 130 16.03 -3.14 24.54
N GLY A 131 16.88 -2.52 25.38
CA GLY A 131 18.19 -2.03 24.97
C GLY A 131 18.11 -0.81 24.06
N ALA A 132 18.99 -0.75 23.07
CA ALA A 132 19.07 0.33 22.09
C ALA A 132 18.39 0.00 20.75
N CYS A 133 17.64 -1.12 20.68
CA CYS A 133 17.06 -1.60 19.45
C CYS A 133 16.11 -0.58 18.79
N ASN A 134 16.36 -0.31 17.51
CA ASN A 134 15.56 0.52 16.63
C ASN A 134 15.42 -0.16 15.25
N PRO A 135 14.46 -1.09 15.10
CA PRO A 135 14.26 -1.82 13.85
C PRO A 135 13.82 -0.88 12.71
N ARG A 136 14.44 -1.04 11.54
CA ARG A 136 13.92 -0.52 10.28
C ARG A 136 13.18 -1.65 9.55
N ILE A 137 11.89 -1.47 9.30
CA ILE A 137 11.02 -2.49 8.71
C ILE A 137 10.27 -1.90 7.53
N TYR A 138 10.32 -2.57 6.37
CA TYR A 138 9.53 -2.19 5.20
C TYR A 138 9.30 -3.38 4.27
N ALA A 139 8.24 -3.32 3.47
CA ALA A 139 8.02 -4.24 2.36
C ALA A 139 8.76 -3.71 1.13
N ALA A 140 9.69 -4.50 0.59
CA ALA A 140 10.44 -4.21 -0.64
C ALA A 140 9.64 -4.55 -1.92
N GLY A 141 8.54 -5.29 -1.79
CA GLY A 141 7.66 -5.64 -2.90
C GLY A 141 6.68 -6.76 -2.54
N PRO A 142 5.84 -7.18 -3.50
CA PRO A 142 4.97 -8.35 -3.32
C PRO A 142 5.79 -9.63 -3.22
N GLY A 143 5.32 -10.58 -2.41
CA GLY A 143 5.94 -11.89 -2.24
C GLY A 143 5.69 -12.47 -0.85
N ASN A 144 6.55 -13.38 -0.42
CA ASN A 144 6.42 -14.13 0.83
C ASN A 144 7.78 -14.44 1.45
N LYS A 145 8.70 -13.47 1.36
CA LYS A 145 10.07 -13.61 1.88
C LYS A 145 10.33 -12.59 2.98
N ILE A 146 11.19 -12.94 3.93
CA ILE A 146 11.62 -12.02 4.98
C ILE A 146 13.14 -12.10 5.09
N GLU A 147 13.80 -10.96 4.96
CA GLU A 147 15.23 -10.80 5.25
C GLU A 147 15.37 -10.11 6.62
N ILE A 148 16.14 -10.73 7.52
CA ILE A 148 16.45 -10.19 8.83
C ILE A 148 17.97 -10.04 8.96
N SER A 149 18.40 -8.88 9.44
CA SER A 149 19.80 -8.61 9.76
C SER A 149 19.92 -7.64 10.93
N ALA A 150 21.07 -7.65 11.59
CA ALA A 150 21.43 -6.70 12.64
C ALA A 150 22.76 -6.05 12.27
N ILE A 151 22.87 -4.74 12.48
CA ILE A 151 24.04 -3.96 12.03
C ILE A 151 24.77 -3.41 13.24
N ASN A 152 26.09 -3.61 13.28
CA ASN A 152 26.97 -3.00 14.26
C ASN A 152 27.00 -1.47 14.04
N PRO A 153 26.67 -0.65 15.06
CA PRO A 153 26.58 0.80 14.88
C PRO A 153 27.94 1.47 14.65
N VAL A 154 29.07 0.79 14.93
CA VAL A 154 30.42 1.37 14.82
C VAL A 154 31.02 1.15 13.44
N ASN A 155 30.92 -0.07 12.90
CA ASN A 155 31.60 -0.47 11.67
C ASN A 155 30.66 -0.99 10.57
N SER A 156 29.35 -0.95 10.81
CA SER A 156 28.30 -1.43 9.89
C SER A 156 28.36 -2.92 9.52
N SER A 157 29.18 -3.74 10.21
CA SER A 157 29.20 -5.18 9.98
C SER A 157 27.91 -5.84 10.45
N TYR A 158 27.59 -7.02 9.90
CA TYR A 158 26.49 -7.82 10.42
C TYR A 158 26.81 -8.36 11.82
N LEU A 159 25.79 -8.38 12.68
CA LEU A 159 25.81 -9.00 14.00
C LEU A 159 25.05 -10.33 13.97
N GLY A 160 25.49 -11.27 14.79
CA GLY A 160 24.74 -12.49 15.04
C GLY A 160 23.45 -12.19 15.80
N ILE A 161 22.36 -12.84 15.41
CA ILE A 161 21.04 -12.74 16.03
C ILE A 161 20.62 -14.14 16.46
N ASN A 162 20.14 -14.28 17.69
CA ASN A 162 19.36 -15.45 18.07
C ASN A 162 17.89 -15.15 17.72
N ILE A 163 17.32 -15.95 16.81
CA ILE A 163 15.96 -15.77 16.30
C ILE A 163 15.14 -17.01 16.64
N PHE A 164 14.06 -16.81 17.38
CA PHE A 164 13.01 -17.80 17.56
C PHE A 164 11.80 -17.39 16.69
N MET A 165 11.43 -18.25 15.76
CA MET A 165 10.37 -17.99 14.79
C MET A 165 9.10 -18.74 15.19
N ILE A 166 7.96 -18.04 15.16
CA ILE A 166 6.63 -18.57 15.41
C ILE A 166 5.85 -18.43 14.10
N GLY A 167 5.72 -19.54 13.38
CA GLY A 167 5.06 -19.58 12.08
C GLY A 167 5.60 -20.71 11.21
N LYS A 168 5.42 -20.58 9.90
CA LYS A 168 5.93 -21.53 8.90
C LYS A 168 6.72 -20.78 7.84
N ALA A 169 7.97 -21.19 7.64
CA ALA A 169 8.86 -20.72 6.60
C ALA A 169 10.02 -21.72 6.43
N THR A 170 10.71 -21.64 5.30
CA THR A 170 11.98 -22.29 5.06
C THR A 170 13.10 -21.30 5.37
N ASP A 171 13.98 -21.61 6.32
CA ASP A 171 15.05 -20.70 6.75
C ASP A 171 16.39 -20.97 6.07
N ARG A 172 17.15 -19.90 5.83
CA ARG A 172 18.51 -19.94 5.31
C ARG A 172 19.33 -18.82 5.92
N TYR A 173 20.54 -19.12 6.35
CA TYR A 173 21.53 -18.11 6.73
C TYR A 173 22.56 -17.92 5.61
N SER A 174 22.88 -16.68 5.27
CA SER A 174 23.98 -16.37 4.36
C SER A 174 24.54 -14.98 4.62
N SER A 175 25.88 -14.88 4.68
CA SER A 175 26.61 -13.61 4.72
C SER A 175 26.14 -12.64 5.82
N GLY A 176 25.88 -13.15 7.04
CA GLY A 176 25.44 -12.31 8.16
C GLY A 176 23.94 -11.98 8.18
N ARG A 177 23.15 -12.55 7.27
CA ARG A 177 21.71 -12.32 7.17
C ARG A 177 20.91 -13.61 7.25
N TYR A 178 19.70 -13.48 7.74
CA TYR A 178 18.75 -14.55 7.94
C TYR A 178 17.61 -14.36 6.94
N TYR A 179 17.35 -15.38 6.13
CA TYR A 179 16.32 -15.38 5.12
C TYR A 179 15.26 -16.40 5.52
N TYR A 180 14.00 -15.99 5.42
CA TYR A 180 12.84 -16.86 5.55
C TYR A 180 12.10 -16.80 4.22
N GLU A 181 11.99 -17.94 3.56
CA GLU A 181 11.29 -18.10 2.28
C GLU A 181 10.00 -18.90 2.50
N GLU A 182 9.05 -18.80 1.57
CA GLU A 182 7.77 -19.52 1.65
C GLU A 182 6.98 -19.23 2.94
N CYS A 183 7.08 -17.99 3.43
CA CYS A 183 6.46 -17.59 4.69
C CYS A 183 4.93 -17.68 4.62
N SER A 184 4.34 -18.32 5.63
CA SER A 184 2.91 -18.23 5.92
C SER A 184 2.66 -17.07 6.88
N PHE A 185 1.78 -16.14 6.52
CA PHE A 185 1.46 -14.97 7.33
C PHE A 185 0.15 -15.18 8.11
N PRO A 186 0.06 -14.67 9.35
CA PRO A 186 1.09 -13.92 10.08
C PRO A 186 2.25 -14.81 10.54
N ILE A 187 3.45 -14.21 10.64
CA ILE A 187 4.67 -14.85 11.16
C ILE A 187 5.35 -13.91 12.15
N GLU A 188 5.93 -14.46 13.22
CA GLU A 188 6.50 -13.69 14.32
C GLU A 188 7.93 -14.14 14.63
N PHE A 189 8.77 -13.17 15.00
CA PHE A 189 10.17 -13.35 15.30
C PHE A 189 10.49 -12.74 16.67
N ASP A 190 10.87 -13.60 17.61
CA ASP A 190 11.52 -13.21 18.85
C ASP A 190 13.02 -13.18 18.63
N MET A 191 13.61 -11.99 18.77
CA MET A 191 15.01 -11.76 18.45
C MET A 191 15.74 -11.18 19.62
N ASN A 192 16.93 -11.71 19.88
CA ASN A 192 17.90 -11.10 20.77
C ASN A 192 19.28 -11.05 20.12
N TYR A 193 19.99 -9.96 20.37
CA TYR A 193 21.34 -9.75 19.84
C TYR A 193 22.11 -8.78 20.74
N ASN A 194 23.42 -8.96 20.75
CA ASN A 194 24.35 -8.05 21.42
C ASN A 194 24.98 -7.11 20.41
N SER A 195 25.18 -5.87 20.83
CA SER A 195 25.72 -4.81 19.99
C SER A 195 26.51 -3.83 20.83
N SER A 196 27.53 -3.21 20.27
CA SER A 196 28.15 -2.07 20.94
C SER A 196 27.20 -0.87 21.01
N ASN A 197 27.42 0.03 21.95
CA ASN A 197 26.87 1.39 21.85
C ASN A 197 27.50 2.13 20.64
N LYS A 198 26.97 3.29 20.27
CA LYS A 198 27.46 4.07 19.11
C LYS A 198 28.93 4.49 19.21
N LEU A 199 29.48 4.54 20.42
CA LEU A 199 30.88 4.91 20.68
C LEU A 199 31.83 3.69 20.69
N GLY A 200 31.31 2.46 20.61
CA GLY A 200 32.12 1.24 20.71
C GLY A 200 32.64 0.92 22.12
N THR A 201 32.20 1.63 23.15
CA THR A 201 32.79 1.57 24.49
C THR A 201 32.09 0.62 25.44
N ALA A 202 30.87 0.17 25.12
CA ALA A 202 30.10 -0.74 25.95
C ALA A 202 29.25 -1.68 25.09
N MET A 203 28.96 -2.87 25.62
CA MET A 203 28.03 -3.84 25.02
C MET A 203 26.62 -3.63 25.57
N ILE A 204 25.63 -3.74 24.68
CA ILE A 204 24.21 -3.62 24.97
C ILE A 204 23.54 -4.91 24.51
N ALA A 205 22.80 -5.55 25.42
CA ALA A 205 21.89 -6.63 25.09
C ALA A 205 20.56 -6.04 24.61
N ASN A 206 20.07 -6.54 23.48
CA ASN A 206 18.84 -6.07 22.88
C ASN A 206 17.88 -7.23 22.70
N THR A 207 16.60 -6.97 22.93
CA THR A 207 15.50 -7.86 22.55
C THR A 207 14.50 -7.10 21.70
N VAL A 208 13.83 -7.79 20.79
CA VAL A 208 12.66 -7.28 20.09
C VAL A 208 11.83 -8.44 19.56
N ARG A 209 10.50 -8.28 19.63
CA ARG A 209 9.53 -9.16 18.99
C ARG A 209 8.92 -8.42 17.80
N ILE A 210 8.93 -9.05 16.64
CA ILE A 210 8.34 -8.48 15.41
C ILE A 210 7.38 -9.49 14.81
N LYS A 211 6.11 -9.10 14.71
CA LYS A 211 5.08 -9.86 14.00
C LYS A 211 4.81 -9.21 12.66
N ILE A 212 4.92 -9.97 11.56
CA ILE A 212 4.52 -9.54 10.22
C ILE A 212 3.16 -10.13 9.91
N ASN A 213 2.16 -9.29 9.67
CA ASN A 213 0.78 -9.72 9.47
C ASN A 213 0.39 -9.88 8.00
N LYS A 214 1.00 -9.10 7.10
CA LYS A 214 0.64 -9.07 5.68
C LYS A 214 1.72 -9.74 4.81
N PRO A 215 1.34 -10.48 3.75
CA PRO A 215 2.29 -10.97 2.76
C PRO A 215 3.12 -9.86 2.13
N GLY A 216 4.37 -10.16 1.84
CA GLY A 216 5.31 -9.27 1.17
C GLY A 216 6.72 -9.84 1.18
N ASN A 217 7.61 -9.21 0.41
CA ASN A 217 9.04 -9.34 0.58
C ASN A 217 9.49 -8.31 1.61
N TRP A 218 9.62 -8.72 2.86
CA TRP A 218 9.93 -7.83 3.98
C TRP A 218 11.43 -7.76 4.25
N VAL A 219 11.90 -6.57 4.61
CA VAL A 219 13.26 -6.36 5.11
C VAL A 219 13.18 -5.81 6.52
N ILE A 220 13.83 -6.49 7.46
CA ILE A 220 13.95 -6.14 8.86
C ILE A 220 15.44 -5.91 9.14
N THR A 221 15.82 -4.68 9.47
CA THR A 221 17.19 -4.37 9.90
C THR A 221 17.18 -3.86 11.33
N LEU A 222 17.75 -4.62 12.25
CA LEU A 222 17.96 -4.23 13.64
C LEU A 222 19.18 -3.31 13.74
N ARG A 223 19.02 -2.15 14.38
CA ARG A 223 20.05 -1.11 14.53
C ARG A 223 19.94 -0.47 15.90
N ASN A 224 20.98 0.27 16.31
CA ASN A 224 21.02 1.12 17.49
C ASN A 224 21.21 2.59 17.13
#